data_AF-A0A5C8AY76-F1
#
_entry.id   AF-A0A5C8AY76-F1
#
_cell.length_a   1.000
_cell.length_b   1.000
_cell.length_c   1.000
_cell.angle_alpha   90.00
_cell.angle_beta   90.00
_cell.angle_gamma   90.00
#
_symmetry.space_group_name_H-M   'P 1'
#
loop_
_entity.id
_entity.type
_entity.pdbx_description
1 polymer ?
#
loop_
_entity_poly.entity_id
_entity_poly.type
_entity_poly.pdbx_seq_one_letter_code
_entity_poly.pdbx_strand_id
1 'polypeptide(L)'
;MKNYLCEQYLFYPTNVRGKKVGRLNMPFALSDHTREAVEHHFRRKKLIWTESYFLQVLANSASKHDIYWAVLALRDCGTSNAIPALKEKLFYPMQDVKCCSILTIAHIAKSDETQFYAELLASPEYKDKGYAMWAIKDAADSRAIDSVLAYFKKNRGKLKSGKLTNGTLVDGLEYLQKYLGENEAINSFFSEVKGFFGNLAQGERSEIAKRVCYFSTLLNNAQPGIQA
;
A
#
# COMPACT_ATOMS: atom_id res chain seq x y z
N MET A 1 34.75 -6.48 7.14
CA MET A 1 33.51 -7.26 6.93
C MET A 1 33.04 -7.77 8.29
N LYS A 2 31.99 -7.16 8.86
CA LYS A 2 31.32 -7.69 10.06
C LYS A 2 29.86 -7.90 9.69
N ASN A 3 29.48 -9.17 9.65
CA ASN A 3 28.10 -9.63 9.52
C ASN A 3 27.31 -9.14 10.73
N TYR A 4 26.41 -8.17 10.51
CA TYR A 4 25.33 -7.90 11.44
C TYR A 4 24.09 -8.59 10.87
N LEU A 5 23.98 -9.89 11.14
CA LEU A 5 22.74 -10.62 10.98
C LEU A 5 21.72 -10.02 11.95
N CYS A 6 20.63 -9.49 11.39
CA CYS A 6 19.49 -9.00 12.13
C CYS A 6 18.72 -10.21 12.69
N GLU A 7 19.26 -10.84 13.73
CA GLU A 7 18.78 -12.10 14.31
C GLU A 7 17.69 -11.90 15.41
N GLN A 8 16.95 -10.79 15.43
CA GLN A 8 15.95 -10.53 16.46
C GLN A 8 14.48 -10.53 16.01
N TYR A 9 14.14 -11.05 14.83
CA TYR A 9 12.74 -11.15 14.40
C TYR A 9 12.32 -12.53 13.85
N LEU A 10 12.89 -13.61 14.40
CA LEU A 10 12.34 -14.97 14.29
C LEU A 10 11.58 -15.35 15.57
N PHE A 11 10.62 -14.54 16.01
CA PHE A 11 9.65 -14.96 17.03
C PHE A 11 8.28 -14.33 16.73
N TYR A 12 7.43 -15.08 16.04
CA TYR A 12 5.99 -14.88 16.12
C TYR A 12 5.56 -15.14 17.57
N PRO A 13 4.88 -14.20 18.25
CA PRO A 13 4.29 -14.52 19.55
C PRO A 13 3.10 -15.47 19.35
N THR A 14 3.24 -16.71 19.80
CA THR A 14 2.11 -17.58 20.14
C THR A 14 1.39 -16.97 21.35
N ASN A 15 0.33 -16.19 21.11
CA ASN A 15 -0.47 -15.63 22.19
C ASN A 15 -1.53 -16.64 22.65
N VAL A 16 -1.16 -17.36 23.71
CA VAL A 16 -2.04 -18.13 24.57
C VAL A 16 -2.90 -17.14 25.37
N ARG A 17 -4.11 -16.84 24.88
CA ARG A 17 -5.30 -16.40 25.66
C ARG A 17 -6.47 -16.15 24.69
N GLY A 18 -7.58 -16.85 24.91
CA GLY A 18 -8.77 -16.86 24.06
C GLY A 18 -9.37 -15.49 23.77
N LYS A 19 -8.93 -14.87 22.67
CA LYS A 19 -9.62 -13.82 21.93
C LYS A 19 -9.78 -14.30 20.49
N LYS A 20 -10.94 -13.99 19.89
CA LYS A 20 -11.39 -14.34 18.53
C LYS A 20 -10.21 -14.56 17.58
N VAL A 21 -10.20 -15.75 16.96
CA VAL A 21 -9.28 -16.14 15.88
C VAL A 21 -9.05 -14.92 14.98
N GLY A 22 -7.82 -14.42 15.00
CA GLY A 22 -7.47 -13.17 14.34
C GLY A 22 -7.91 -13.24 12.88
N ARG A 23 -8.61 -12.20 12.41
CA ARG A 23 -8.60 -11.92 10.97
C ARG A 23 -7.13 -12.00 10.58
N LEU A 24 -6.76 -12.93 9.69
CA LEU A 24 -5.48 -12.82 8.97
C LEU A 24 -5.32 -11.34 8.59
N ASN A 25 -4.13 -10.78 8.73
CA ASN A 25 -3.88 -9.36 8.47
C ASN A 25 -4.17 -9.07 6.97
N MET A 26 -5.44 -8.88 6.64
CA MET A 26 -5.95 -8.69 5.30
C MET A 26 -5.80 -7.20 4.97
N PRO A 27 -5.04 -6.84 3.94
CA PRO A 27 -4.78 -5.45 3.64
C PRO A 27 -6.11 -4.76 3.28
N PHE A 28 -6.33 -3.54 3.76
CA PHE A 28 -7.51 -2.72 3.43
C PHE A 28 -8.88 -3.30 3.80
N ALA A 29 -8.97 -4.17 4.81
CA ALA A 29 -10.25 -4.74 5.26
C ALA A 29 -11.33 -3.66 5.53
N LEU A 30 -12.60 -4.01 5.25
CA LEU A 30 -13.72 -3.14 5.56
C LEU A 30 -13.85 -2.97 7.09
N SER A 31 -13.83 -1.73 7.56
CA SER A 31 -14.07 -1.44 8.98
C SER A 31 -15.56 -1.50 9.31
N ASP A 32 -15.89 -1.79 10.57
CA ASP A 32 -17.30 -1.84 11.01
C ASP A 32 -18.00 -0.48 10.81
N HIS A 33 -17.30 0.63 11.06
CA HIS A 33 -17.81 1.98 10.79
C HIS A 33 -18.09 2.20 9.29
N THR A 34 -17.19 1.75 8.41
CA THR A 34 -17.41 1.85 6.95
C THR A 34 -18.57 0.97 6.52
N ARG A 35 -18.73 -0.21 7.13
CA ARG A 35 -19.86 -1.10 6.88
C ARG A 35 -21.19 -0.41 7.21
N GLU A 36 -21.30 0.16 8.41
CA GLU A 36 -22.49 0.91 8.84
C GLU A 36 -22.80 2.08 7.88
N ALA A 37 -21.77 2.78 7.39
CA ALA A 37 -21.94 3.84 6.42
C ALA A 37 -22.49 3.35 5.07
N VAL A 38 -22.04 2.18 4.59
CA VAL A 38 -22.60 1.53 3.38
C VAL A 38 -24.06 1.16 3.61
N GLU A 39 -24.38 0.51 4.73
CA GLU A 39 -25.75 0.12 5.07
C GLU A 39 -26.67 1.35 5.15
N HIS A 40 -26.22 2.41 5.80
CA HIS A 40 -26.94 3.67 5.87
C HIS A 40 -27.14 4.31 4.48
N HIS A 41 -26.13 4.30 3.62
CA HIS A 41 -26.22 4.84 2.25
C HIS A 41 -27.26 4.10 1.41
N PHE A 42 -27.30 2.77 1.48
CA PHE A 42 -28.23 1.95 0.71
C PHE A 42 -29.56 1.64 1.44
N ARG A 43 -29.83 2.22 2.62
CA ARG A 43 -31.02 1.90 3.44
C ARG A 43 -32.35 2.03 2.70
N ARG A 44 -32.46 3.00 1.76
CA ARG A 44 -33.66 3.23 0.94
C ARG A 44 -33.68 2.45 -0.38
N LYS A 45 -32.61 1.70 -0.67
CA LYS A 45 -32.36 1.01 -1.95
C LYS A 45 -32.48 -0.52 -1.84
N LYS A 46 -33.16 -1.02 -0.80
CA LYS A 46 -33.36 -2.45 -0.51
C LYS A 46 -32.04 -3.23 -0.64
N LEU A 47 -31.05 -2.81 0.14
CA LEU A 47 -29.71 -3.40 0.13
C LEU A 47 -29.76 -4.93 0.29
N ILE A 48 -29.06 -5.64 -0.59
CA ILE A 48 -28.75 -7.06 -0.44
C ILE A 48 -27.23 -7.17 -0.36
N TRP A 49 -26.68 -7.52 0.80
CA TRP A 49 -25.23 -7.53 1.03
C TRP A 49 -24.57 -8.75 0.36
N THR A 50 -24.38 -8.68 -0.96
CA THR A 50 -23.82 -9.75 -1.79
C THR A 50 -22.93 -9.16 -2.87
N GLU A 51 -21.94 -9.92 -3.32
CA GLU A 51 -21.09 -9.51 -4.44
C GLU A 51 -21.94 -9.15 -5.67
N SER A 52 -22.90 -9.98 -6.04
CA SER A 52 -23.78 -9.77 -7.20
C SER A 52 -24.52 -8.43 -7.14
N TYR A 53 -25.01 -8.03 -5.95
CA TYR A 53 -25.67 -6.74 -5.79
C TYR A 53 -24.72 -5.59 -6.07
N PHE A 54 -23.52 -5.61 -5.46
CA PHE A 54 -22.56 -4.54 -5.64
C PHE A 54 -21.99 -4.49 -7.06
N LEU A 55 -21.80 -5.63 -7.74
CA LEU A 55 -21.44 -5.66 -9.16
C LEU A 55 -22.53 -5.04 -10.04
N GLN A 56 -23.81 -5.30 -9.75
CA GLN A 56 -24.90 -4.62 -10.46
C GLN A 56 -24.89 -3.11 -10.22
N VAL A 57 -24.56 -2.67 -9.00
CA VAL A 57 -24.40 -1.23 -8.71
C VAL A 57 -23.24 -0.63 -9.50
N LEU A 58 -22.09 -1.31 -9.58
CA LEU A 58 -20.93 -0.86 -10.38
C LEU A 58 -21.24 -0.75 -11.87
N ALA A 59 -22.09 -1.64 -12.39
CA ALA A 59 -22.46 -1.67 -13.80
C ALA A 59 -23.51 -0.60 -14.16
N ASN A 60 -24.52 -0.40 -13.30
CA ASN A 60 -25.75 0.28 -13.71
C ASN A 60 -26.00 1.62 -13.01
N SER A 61 -25.31 1.94 -11.91
CA SER A 61 -25.63 3.16 -11.17
C SER A 61 -25.10 4.42 -11.86
N ALA A 62 -25.97 5.41 -12.02
CA ALA A 62 -25.60 6.76 -12.42
C ALA A 62 -24.97 7.58 -11.26
N SER A 63 -25.11 7.12 -10.02
CA SER A 63 -24.60 7.82 -8.84
C SER A 63 -23.15 7.43 -8.55
N LYS A 64 -22.24 8.41 -8.65
CA LYS A 64 -20.82 8.22 -8.26
C LYS A 64 -20.65 7.74 -6.81
N HIS A 65 -21.56 8.14 -5.92
CA HIS A 65 -21.52 7.72 -4.52
C HIS A 65 -21.96 6.27 -4.34
N ASP A 66 -22.92 5.80 -5.13
CA ASP A 66 -23.30 4.38 -5.10
C ASP A 66 -22.12 3.51 -5.54
N ILE A 67 -21.43 3.93 -6.61
CA ILE A 67 -20.24 3.23 -7.11
C ILE A 67 -19.15 3.22 -6.04
N TYR A 68 -18.86 4.37 -5.41
CA TYR A 68 -17.90 4.46 -4.32
C TYR A 68 -18.21 3.47 -3.18
N TRP A 69 -19.44 3.48 -2.67
CA TRP A 69 -19.82 2.58 -1.57
C TRP A 69 -19.84 1.11 -2.00
N ALA A 70 -20.23 0.80 -3.23
CA ALA A 70 -20.16 -0.56 -3.77
C ALA A 70 -18.71 -1.07 -3.87
N VAL A 71 -17.77 -0.23 -4.32
CA VAL A 71 -16.33 -0.56 -4.34
C VAL A 71 -15.82 -0.89 -2.94
N LEU A 72 -16.24 -0.16 -1.91
CA LEU A 72 -15.84 -0.44 -0.54
C LEU A 72 -16.49 -1.72 0.00
N ALA A 73 -17.79 -1.92 -0.26
CA ALA A 73 -18.51 -3.10 0.21
C ALA A 73 -17.97 -4.42 -0.37
N LEU A 74 -17.39 -4.37 -1.59
CA LEU A 74 -16.70 -5.52 -2.19
C LEU A 74 -15.45 -5.96 -1.41
N ARG A 75 -14.93 -5.18 -0.45
CA ARG A 75 -13.88 -5.65 0.47
C ARG A 75 -14.40 -6.64 1.51
N ASP A 76 -15.70 -6.74 1.70
CA ASP A 76 -16.28 -7.69 2.65
C ASP A 76 -16.82 -8.95 1.97
N CYS A 77 -17.41 -8.79 0.78
CA CYS A 77 -18.10 -9.88 0.08
C CYS A 77 -17.57 -10.18 -1.33
N GLY A 78 -16.63 -9.39 -1.85
CA GLY A 78 -16.12 -9.55 -3.21
C GLY A 78 -15.10 -10.68 -3.32
N THR A 79 -15.17 -11.40 -4.43
CA THR A 79 -14.22 -12.44 -4.82
C THR A 79 -13.42 -12.00 -6.05
N SER A 80 -12.56 -12.90 -6.57
CA SER A 80 -11.82 -12.67 -7.82
C SER A 80 -12.71 -12.29 -9.01
N ASN A 81 -13.98 -12.68 -8.98
CA ASN A 81 -14.97 -12.33 -10.01
C ASN A 81 -15.24 -10.81 -10.09
N ALA A 82 -15.00 -10.07 -9.00
CA ALA A 82 -15.18 -8.61 -8.99
C ALA A 82 -14.01 -7.84 -9.61
N ILE A 83 -12.84 -8.47 -9.79
CA ILE A 83 -11.62 -7.80 -10.24
C ILE A 83 -11.80 -7.11 -11.60
N PRO A 84 -12.38 -7.73 -12.65
CA PRO A 84 -12.56 -7.06 -13.94
C PRO A 84 -13.37 -5.75 -13.82
N ALA A 85 -14.50 -5.79 -13.09
CA ALA A 85 -15.33 -4.61 -12.86
C ALA A 85 -14.59 -3.52 -12.07
N LEU A 86 -13.76 -3.90 -11.08
CA LEU A 86 -12.94 -2.95 -10.33
C LEU A 86 -11.83 -2.34 -11.18
N LYS A 87 -11.21 -3.10 -12.10
CA LYS A 87 -10.18 -2.61 -13.03
C LYS A 87 -10.75 -1.52 -13.95
N GLU A 88 -11.97 -1.67 -14.43
CA GLU A 88 -12.67 -0.62 -15.21
C GLU A 88 -12.84 0.69 -14.42
N LYS A 89 -12.97 0.62 -13.09
CA LYS A 89 -13.20 1.80 -12.25
C LYS A 89 -11.92 2.60 -11.93
N LEU A 90 -10.74 2.13 -12.35
CA LEU A 90 -9.49 2.89 -12.19
C LEU A 90 -9.44 4.20 -12.97
N PHE A 91 -10.28 4.34 -14.00
CA PHE A 91 -10.37 5.55 -14.82
C PHE A 91 -11.66 6.33 -14.59
N TYR A 92 -12.44 5.95 -13.56
CA TYR A 92 -13.73 6.59 -13.25
C TYR A 92 -13.56 8.07 -12.86
N PRO A 93 -14.46 9.01 -13.22
CA PRO A 93 -14.23 10.45 -12.99
C PRO A 93 -13.97 10.86 -11.53
N MET A 94 -14.60 10.17 -10.57
CA MET A 94 -14.42 10.44 -9.14
C MET A 94 -13.13 9.81 -8.60
N GLN A 95 -12.26 10.65 -8.03
CA GLN A 95 -10.96 10.23 -7.50
C GLN A 95 -11.06 9.10 -6.47
N ASP A 96 -11.96 9.22 -5.50
CA ASP A 96 -12.12 8.20 -4.46
C ASP A 96 -12.50 6.83 -5.01
N VAL A 97 -13.26 6.79 -6.11
CA VAL A 97 -13.60 5.54 -6.80
C VAL A 97 -12.34 4.91 -7.39
N LYS A 98 -11.49 5.68 -8.08
CA LYS A 98 -10.23 5.16 -8.65
C LYS A 98 -9.32 4.59 -7.57
N CYS A 99 -9.11 5.38 -6.52
CA CYS A 99 -8.24 5.05 -5.39
C CYS A 99 -8.74 3.85 -4.62
N CYS A 100 -10.04 3.79 -4.30
CA CYS A 100 -10.60 2.67 -3.56
C CYS A 100 -10.64 1.41 -4.41
N SER A 101 -10.81 1.51 -5.73
CA SER A 101 -10.87 0.34 -6.62
C SER A 101 -9.56 -0.44 -6.61
N ILE A 102 -8.41 0.22 -6.77
CA ILE A 102 -7.10 -0.47 -6.69
C ILE A 102 -6.87 -1.10 -5.31
N LEU A 103 -7.22 -0.41 -4.22
CA LEU A 103 -7.05 -0.93 -2.87
C LEU A 103 -8.02 -2.10 -2.58
N THR A 104 -9.22 -2.08 -3.13
CA THR A 104 -10.15 -3.21 -3.07
C THR A 104 -9.63 -4.39 -3.88
N ILE A 105 -9.03 -4.18 -5.06
CA ILE A 105 -8.34 -5.25 -5.80
C ILE A 105 -7.19 -5.82 -4.94
N ALA A 106 -6.38 -4.98 -4.30
CA ALA A 106 -5.32 -5.40 -3.37
C ALA A 106 -5.84 -6.23 -2.19
N HIS A 107 -7.01 -5.87 -1.65
CA HIS A 107 -7.67 -6.64 -0.60
C HIS A 107 -8.07 -8.06 -1.07
N ILE A 108 -8.72 -8.14 -2.24
CA ILE A 108 -9.31 -9.37 -2.78
C ILE A 108 -8.23 -10.29 -3.34
N ALA A 109 -7.40 -9.77 -4.25
CA ALA A 109 -6.48 -10.56 -5.07
C ALA A 109 -5.10 -10.75 -4.41
N LYS A 110 -4.71 -9.84 -3.51
CA LYS A 110 -3.39 -9.88 -2.85
C LYS A 110 -2.26 -10.01 -3.88
N SER A 111 -1.36 -10.97 -3.68
CA SER A 111 -0.21 -11.21 -4.54
C SER A 111 -0.61 -11.68 -5.95
N ASP A 112 -1.80 -12.21 -6.16
CA ASP A 112 -2.22 -12.74 -7.46
C ASP A 112 -2.25 -11.66 -8.56
N GLU A 113 -2.41 -10.40 -8.17
CA GLU A 113 -2.41 -9.23 -9.06
C GLU A 113 -1.14 -8.36 -8.90
N THR A 114 -0.03 -8.94 -8.41
CA THR A 114 1.25 -8.23 -8.25
C THR A 114 1.71 -7.54 -9.53
N GLN A 115 1.63 -8.24 -10.66
CA GLN A 115 2.04 -7.73 -11.97
C GLN A 115 1.20 -6.50 -12.37
N PHE A 116 -0.09 -6.53 -12.10
CA PHE A 116 -0.99 -5.42 -12.38
C PHE A 116 -0.66 -4.18 -11.53
N TYR A 117 -0.35 -4.33 -10.24
CA TYR A 117 0.06 -3.19 -9.41
C TYR A 117 1.38 -2.58 -9.91
N ALA A 118 2.32 -3.42 -10.33
CA ALA A 118 3.59 -3.01 -10.92
C ALA A 118 3.39 -2.23 -12.23
N GLU A 119 2.50 -2.71 -13.11
CA GLU A 119 2.13 -2.03 -14.36
C GLU A 119 1.49 -0.66 -14.09
N LEU A 120 0.60 -0.55 -13.10
CA LEU A 120 0.03 0.73 -12.70
C LEU A 120 1.09 1.70 -12.17
N LEU A 121 2.11 1.20 -11.45
CA LEU A 121 3.23 2.02 -11.00
C LEU A 121 4.08 2.52 -12.19
N ALA A 122 4.26 1.70 -13.23
CA ALA A 122 5.02 2.06 -14.43
C ALA A 122 4.24 2.95 -15.43
N SER A 123 2.91 2.80 -15.51
CA SER A 123 2.08 3.38 -16.58
C SER A 123 2.02 4.91 -16.54
N PRO A 124 2.34 5.63 -17.63
CA PRO A 124 2.21 7.10 -17.64
C PRO A 124 0.76 7.59 -17.54
N GLU A 125 -0.22 6.75 -17.87
CA GLU A 125 -1.65 7.09 -17.86
C GLU A 125 -2.21 7.09 -16.43
N TYR A 126 -1.77 6.15 -15.59
CA TYR A 126 -2.18 6.08 -14.20
C TYR A 126 -1.44 7.13 -13.36
N LYS A 127 -2.13 8.19 -12.94
CA LYS A 127 -1.52 9.33 -12.24
C LYS A 127 -1.31 9.09 -10.74
N ASP A 128 -2.07 8.18 -10.15
CA ASP A 128 -2.18 8.01 -8.70
C ASP A 128 -1.14 7.03 -8.12
N LYS A 129 0.14 7.31 -8.40
CA LYS A 129 1.27 6.41 -8.06
C LYS A 129 1.37 6.01 -6.60
N GLY A 130 0.90 6.87 -5.68
CA GLY A 130 0.83 6.56 -4.25
C GLY A 130 -0.02 5.33 -3.96
N TYR A 131 -1.19 5.20 -4.62
CA TYR A 131 -2.08 4.07 -4.40
C TYR A 131 -1.55 2.78 -5.02
N ALA A 132 -0.88 2.86 -6.18
CA ALA A 132 -0.17 1.71 -6.73
C ALA A 132 0.95 1.24 -5.79
N MET A 133 1.75 2.17 -5.26
CA MET A 133 2.80 1.84 -4.29
C MET A 133 2.22 1.26 -3.00
N TRP A 134 1.08 1.77 -2.52
CA TRP A 134 0.42 1.25 -1.32
C TRP A 134 -0.10 -0.18 -1.54
N ALA A 135 -0.73 -0.45 -2.68
CA ALA A 135 -1.13 -1.80 -3.07
C ALA A 135 0.09 -2.74 -3.12
N ILE A 136 1.21 -2.30 -3.72
CA ILE A 136 2.45 -3.09 -3.76
C ILE A 136 2.96 -3.38 -2.35
N LYS A 137 3.04 -2.37 -1.48
CA LYS A 137 3.54 -2.52 -0.12
C LYS A 137 2.73 -3.56 0.68
N ASP A 138 1.41 -3.52 0.57
CA ASP A 138 0.53 -4.30 1.46
C ASP A 138 0.08 -5.65 0.86
N ALA A 139 0.13 -5.82 -0.46
CA ALA A 139 -0.42 -6.99 -1.13
C ALA A 139 0.54 -7.70 -2.11
N ALA A 140 1.55 -7.03 -2.68
CA ALA A 140 2.40 -7.64 -3.69
C ALA A 140 3.49 -8.56 -3.11
N ASP A 141 3.97 -9.47 -3.97
CA ASP A 141 5.18 -10.28 -3.73
C ASP A 141 6.39 -9.74 -4.53
N SER A 142 7.50 -10.48 -4.48
CA SER A 142 8.81 -10.09 -5.04
C SER A 142 8.78 -9.74 -6.53
N ARG A 143 7.76 -10.16 -7.29
CA ARG A 143 7.62 -9.82 -8.72
C ARG A 143 7.51 -8.31 -8.97
N ALA A 144 7.12 -7.50 -7.97
CA ALA A 144 7.07 -6.05 -8.11
C ALA A 144 8.43 -5.32 -7.90
N ILE A 145 9.49 -6.01 -7.45
CA ILE A 145 10.78 -5.39 -7.09
C ILE A 145 11.33 -4.50 -8.21
N ASP A 146 11.46 -5.04 -9.42
CA ASP A 146 12.08 -4.33 -10.55
C ASP A 146 11.30 -3.08 -10.93
N SER A 147 9.96 -3.15 -10.86
CA SER A 147 9.09 -2.03 -11.17
C SER A 147 9.19 -0.90 -10.13
N VAL A 148 9.32 -1.26 -8.85
CA VAL A 148 9.53 -0.28 -7.77
C VAL A 148 10.90 0.40 -7.91
N LEU A 149 11.96 -0.37 -8.16
CA LEU A 149 13.30 0.18 -8.40
C LEU A 149 13.35 1.06 -9.65
N ALA A 150 12.71 0.63 -10.74
CA ALA A 150 12.61 1.42 -11.97
C ALA A 150 11.85 2.73 -11.76
N TYR A 151 10.76 2.71 -10.97
CA TYR A 151 10.03 3.92 -10.58
C TYR A 151 10.91 4.92 -9.86
N PHE A 152 11.69 4.48 -8.87
CA PHE A 152 12.61 5.37 -8.15
C PHE A 152 13.76 5.87 -9.03
N LYS A 153 14.33 5.00 -9.88
CA LYS A 153 15.36 5.39 -10.85
C LYS A 153 14.87 6.47 -11.80
N LYS A 154 13.64 6.34 -12.33
CA LYS A 154 13.01 7.35 -13.20
C LYS A 154 12.78 8.68 -12.48
N ASN A 155 12.52 8.64 -11.17
CA ASN A 155 12.25 9.83 -10.36
C ASN A 155 13.45 10.29 -9.51
N ARG A 156 14.67 9.81 -9.82
CA ARG A 156 15.87 10.00 -9.00
C ARG A 156 16.17 11.45 -8.62
N GLY A 157 15.99 12.39 -9.54
CA GLY A 157 16.21 13.82 -9.26
C GLY A 157 15.23 14.40 -8.23
N LYS A 158 13.95 14.01 -8.31
CA LYS A 158 12.93 14.41 -7.32
C LYS A 158 13.17 13.75 -5.98
N LEU A 159 13.59 12.48 -6.00
CA LEU A 159 13.93 11.73 -4.81
C LEU A 159 15.07 12.39 -4.02
N LYS A 160 16.21 12.67 -4.67
CA LYS A 160 17.39 13.29 -4.02
C LYS A 160 17.15 14.70 -3.48
N SER A 161 16.18 15.41 -4.04
CA SER A 161 15.80 16.76 -3.62
C SER A 161 14.65 16.79 -2.61
N GLY A 162 14.16 15.63 -2.15
CA GLY A 162 13.03 15.55 -1.21
C GLY A 162 11.70 16.04 -1.80
N LYS A 163 11.58 16.06 -3.14
CA LYS A 163 10.40 16.55 -3.88
C LYS A 163 9.52 15.43 -4.43
N LEU A 164 9.81 14.18 -4.08
CA LEU A 164 8.96 13.06 -4.45
C LEU A 164 7.73 13.05 -3.54
N THR A 165 6.56 13.34 -4.10
CA THR A 165 5.32 13.51 -3.31
C THR A 165 4.56 12.18 -3.13
N ASN A 166 3.49 12.23 -2.33
CA ASN A 166 2.48 11.17 -2.16
C ASN A 166 2.96 9.90 -1.46
N GLY A 167 3.91 9.98 -0.53
CA GLY A 167 4.30 8.86 0.35
C GLY A 167 5.03 7.69 -0.32
N THR A 168 5.21 7.75 -1.64
CA THR A 168 5.76 6.65 -2.45
C THR A 168 7.14 6.19 -2.00
N LEU A 169 8.00 7.08 -1.49
CA LEU A 169 9.31 6.69 -0.98
C LEU A 169 9.20 5.80 0.26
N VAL A 170 8.46 6.25 1.28
CA VAL A 170 8.32 5.51 2.54
C VAL A 170 7.70 4.15 2.29
N ASP A 171 6.60 4.11 1.52
CA ASP A 171 5.90 2.87 1.19
C ASP A 171 6.78 1.92 0.36
N GLY A 172 7.51 2.45 -0.63
CA GLY A 172 8.40 1.63 -1.46
C GLY A 172 9.62 1.11 -0.70
N LEU A 173 10.19 1.89 0.23
CA LEU A 173 11.26 1.40 1.11
C LEU A 173 10.74 0.31 2.06
N GLU A 174 9.54 0.48 2.62
CA GLU A 174 8.93 -0.54 3.48
C GLU A 174 8.60 -1.83 2.73
N TYR A 175 8.22 -1.73 1.45
CA TYR A 175 8.09 -2.88 0.58
C TYR A 175 9.45 -3.55 0.31
N LEU A 176 10.43 -2.79 -0.17
CA LEU A 176 11.72 -3.32 -0.61
C LEU A 176 12.55 -3.90 0.55
N GLN A 177 12.39 -3.39 1.78
CA GLN A 177 13.16 -3.92 2.92
C GLN A 177 12.88 -5.40 3.21
N LYS A 178 11.69 -5.89 2.81
CA LYS A 178 11.29 -7.30 2.96
C LYS A 178 12.23 -8.25 2.21
N TYR A 179 12.95 -7.73 1.22
CA TYR A 179 13.84 -8.46 0.32
C TYR A 179 15.30 -7.98 0.41
N LEU A 180 15.66 -7.26 1.48
CA LEU A 180 17.06 -6.87 1.72
C LEU A 180 17.94 -8.12 1.86
N GLY A 181 19.15 -8.06 1.29
CA GLY A 181 20.08 -9.20 1.28
C GLY A 181 19.84 -10.22 0.16
N GLU A 182 18.64 -10.28 -0.42
CA GLU A 182 18.32 -11.20 -1.53
C GLU A 182 18.64 -10.59 -2.90
N ASN A 183 18.64 -9.25 -3.01
CA ASN A 183 18.83 -8.54 -4.26
C ASN A 183 19.81 -7.37 -4.11
N GLU A 184 20.92 -7.41 -4.86
CA GLU A 184 21.99 -6.39 -4.80
C GLU A 184 21.51 -4.99 -5.22
N ALA A 185 20.56 -4.90 -6.15
CA ALA A 185 20.00 -3.63 -6.58
C ALA A 185 19.20 -2.96 -5.44
N ILE A 186 18.54 -3.74 -4.58
CA ILE A 186 17.88 -3.22 -3.38
C ILE A 186 18.93 -2.68 -2.39
N ASN A 187 19.98 -3.46 -2.12
CA ASN A 187 21.06 -3.03 -1.22
C ASN A 187 21.72 -1.73 -1.70
N SER A 188 21.95 -1.63 -3.00
CA SER A 188 22.49 -0.44 -3.66
C SER A 188 21.55 0.76 -3.52
N PHE A 189 20.25 0.55 -3.75
CA PHE A 189 19.24 1.62 -3.62
C PHE A 189 19.13 2.14 -2.17
N PHE A 190 19.13 1.26 -1.18
CA PHE A 190 19.09 1.66 0.24
C PHE A 190 20.34 2.46 0.65
N SER A 191 21.51 2.03 0.17
CA SER A 191 22.76 2.75 0.37
C SER A 191 22.73 4.13 -0.29
N GLU A 192 22.13 4.25 -1.47
CA GLU A 192 21.93 5.52 -2.13
C GLU A 192 21.01 6.44 -1.31
N VAL A 193 19.88 5.92 -0.84
CA VAL A 193 18.92 6.67 0.00
C VAL A 193 19.58 7.18 1.26
N LYS A 194 20.42 6.36 1.91
CA LYS A 194 21.20 6.78 3.07
C LYS A 194 22.09 7.99 2.75
N GLY A 195 22.69 8.04 1.56
CA GLY A 195 23.56 9.12 1.12
C GLY A 195 22.86 10.48 0.97
N PHE A 196 21.57 10.50 0.63
CA PHE A 196 20.78 11.74 0.55
C PHE A 196 19.71 11.86 1.64
N PHE A 197 19.72 10.99 2.65
CA PHE A 197 18.68 10.93 3.68
C PHE A 197 18.48 12.27 4.39
N GLY A 198 19.56 13.02 4.64
CA GLY A 198 19.53 14.35 5.25
C GLY A 198 18.79 15.41 4.42
N ASN A 199 18.62 15.21 3.11
CA ASN A 199 17.90 16.13 2.24
C ASN A 199 16.37 15.95 2.32
N LEU A 200 15.90 14.83 2.89
CA LEU A 200 14.48 14.54 3.00
C LEU A 200 13.83 15.41 4.07
N ALA A 201 12.56 15.74 3.85
CA ALA A 201 11.77 16.49 4.82
C ALA A 201 11.74 15.77 6.19
N GLN A 202 11.71 16.52 7.29
CA GLN A 202 11.76 15.94 8.64
C GLN A 202 10.64 14.92 8.89
N GLY A 203 9.42 15.21 8.43
CA GLY A 203 8.29 14.28 8.52
C GLY A 203 8.56 12.98 7.78
N GLU A 204 9.09 13.05 6.55
CA GLU A 204 9.43 11.87 5.75
C GLU A 204 10.55 11.05 6.39
N ARG A 205 11.62 11.69 6.87
CA ARG A 205 12.70 11.00 7.63
C ARG A 205 12.16 10.28 8.85
N SER A 206 11.26 10.92 9.59
CA SER A 206 10.64 10.35 10.79
C SER A 206 9.81 9.11 10.45
N GLU A 207 9.01 9.17 9.37
CA GLU A 207 8.22 8.03 8.91
C GLU A 207 9.10 6.88 8.39
N ILE A 208 10.16 7.17 7.64
CA ILE A 208 11.10 6.15 7.19
C ILE A 208 11.78 5.46 8.39
N ALA A 209 12.28 6.22 9.37
CA ALA A 209 12.96 5.63 10.52
C ALA A 209 12.04 4.77 11.40
N LYS A 210 10.75 5.12 11.49
CA LYS A 210 9.75 4.32 12.21
C LYS A 210 9.41 3.01 11.50
N ARG A 211 9.29 3.05 10.16
CA ARG A 211 8.71 1.95 9.37
C ARG A 211 9.76 1.08 8.69
N VAL A 212 10.98 1.60 8.48
CA VAL A 212 12.04 0.95 7.73
C VAL A 212 13.25 0.74 8.64
N CYS A 213 13.43 -0.49 9.11
CA CYS A 213 14.40 -0.84 10.14
C CYS A 213 15.84 -0.43 9.76
N TYR A 214 16.17 -0.51 8.48
CA TYR A 214 17.47 -0.10 7.93
C TYR A 214 17.87 1.34 8.30
N PHE A 215 16.91 2.26 8.40
CA PHE A 215 17.17 3.69 8.66
C PHE A 215 16.93 4.09 10.12
N SER A 216 16.43 3.19 10.97
CA SER A 216 16.07 3.47 12.37
C SER A 216 17.20 4.12 13.19
N THR A 217 18.45 3.70 12.95
CA THR A 217 19.63 4.19 13.68
C THR A 217 20.14 5.54 13.19
N LEU A 218 19.67 6.05 12.05
CA LEU A 218 20.18 7.28 11.45
C LEU A 218 19.63 8.55 12.10
N LEU A 219 18.48 8.48 12.77
CA LEU A 219 17.95 9.61 13.55
C LEU A 219 18.59 9.72 14.93
N ASN A 220 18.98 8.60 15.54
CA ASN A 220 19.59 8.58 16.88
C ASN A 220 21.02 9.14 16.88
N ASN A 221 21.71 9.09 15.74
CA ASN A 221 23.08 9.62 15.60
C ASN A 221 23.13 11.11 15.17
N ALA A 222 21.97 11.75 14.99
CA ALA A 222 21.87 13.16 14.57
C ALA A 222 21.61 14.14 15.74
N GLN A 223 21.58 13.69 16.99
CA GLN A 223 21.63 14.55 18.18
C GLN A 223 22.95 14.38 18.95
N PRO A 224 23.99 15.16 18.60
CA PRO A 224 25.08 15.40 19.53
C PRO A 224 24.64 16.48 20.55
N GLY A 225 24.48 16.07 21.82
CA GLY A 225 24.66 16.92 23.00
C GLY A 225 23.68 18.08 23.22
N ILE A 226 22.70 17.87 24.10
CA ILE A 226 22.39 18.89 25.12
C ILE A 226 22.86 18.29 26.44
N GLN A 227 24.13 18.54 26.77
CA GLN A 227 24.58 18.59 28.15
C GLN A 227 24.50 20.05 28.58
N ALA A 228 23.67 20.32 29.58
CA ALA A 228 23.90 21.31 30.61
C ALA A 228 23.36 20.71 31.91
#